data_AF-A0A933M9G3-F1
#
_entry.id   AF-A0A933M9G3-F1
#
_cell.length_a   1.000
_cell.length_b   1.000
_cell.length_c   1.000
_cell.angle_alpha   90.00
_cell.angle_beta   90.00
_cell.angle_gamma   90.00
#
_symmetry.space_group_name_H-M   'P 1'
#
loop_
_entity.id
_entity.type
_entity.pdbx_description
1 polymer ?
#
loop_
_entity_poly.entity_id
_entity_poly.type
_entity_poly.pdbx_seq_one_letter_code
_entity_poly.pdbx_strand_id
1 'polypeptide(L)' 'MLMTAFFVHFPDLAYKETRIVTARGRADLPDGEYGFLELFRDKPDCDCRRVMINVVSRDAGPSQLATINYGWELG' A
#
# COMPACT_ATOMS: atom_id res chain seq x y z
N MET A 1 -10.05 -5.67 -13.63
CA MET A 1 -8.64 -5.89 -13.23
C MET A 1 -8.57 -5.62 -11.74
N LEU A 2 -8.76 -6.66 -10.92
CA LEU A 2 -8.84 -6.52 -9.46
C LEU A 2 -7.45 -6.75 -8.86
N MET A 3 -7.05 -5.88 -7.94
CA MET A 3 -5.83 -6.01 -7.15
C MET A 3 -6.30 -6.22 -5.71
N THR A 4 -5.78 -7.25 -5.05
CA THR A 4 -6.23 -7.68 -3.74
C THR A 4 -5.23 -7.23 -2.70
N ALA A 5 -5.72 -6.60 -1.63
CA ALA A 5 -4.86 -6.11 -0.57
C ALA A 5 -4.27 -7.28 0.24
N PHE A 6 -3.01 -7.17 0.63
CA PHE A 6 -2.29 -8.21 1.37
C PHE A 6 -3.02 -8.67 2.63
N PHE A 7 -3.62 -7.73 3.37
CA PHE A 7 -4.36 -8.00 4.61
C PHE A 7 -5.59 -8.90 4.41
N VAL A 8 -6.13 -9.01 3.19
CA VAL A 8 -7.27 -9.88 2.88
C VAL A 8 -6.90 -11.36 3.07
N HIS A 9 -5.66 -11.72 2.75
CA HIS A 9 -5.17 -13.10 2.86
C HIS A 9 -4.33 -13.32 4.13
N PHE A 10 -3.62 -12.29 4.60
CA PHE A 10 -2.68 -12.41 5.71
C PHE A 10 -2.93 -11.32 6.77
N PRO A 11 -4.10 -11.28 7.43
CA PRO A 11 -4.48 -10.17 8.31
C PRO A 11 -3.53 -9.99 9.51
N ASP A 12 -3.15 -11.08 10.18
CA ASP A 12 -2.27 -11.02 11.36
C ASP A 12 -0.85 -10.55 11.02
N LEU A 13 -0.37 -10.93 9.83
CA LEU A 13 0.95 -10.55 9.36
C LEU A 13 0.94 -9.10 8.87
N ALA A 14 -0.08 -8.73 8.08
CA ALA A 14 -0.29 -7.37 7.62
C ALA A 14 -0.36 -6.40 8.81
N TYR A 15 -1.06 -6.75 9.89
CA TYR A 15 -1.12 -5.92 11.10
C TYR A 15 0.28 -5.66 11.71
N LYS A 16 1.19 -6.64 11.66
CA LYS A 16 2.54 -6.53 12.21
C LYS A 16 3.54 -5.85 11.27
N GLU A 17 3.33 -5.99 9.97
CA GLU A 17 4.32 -5.59 8.95
C GLU A 17 3.95 -4.32 8.19
N THR A 18 2.68 -3.89 8.20
CA THR A 18 2.25 -2.66 7.54
C THR A 18 3.08 -1.48 8.03
N ARG A 19 3.71 -0.79 7.10
CA ARG A 19 4.55 0.37 7.41
C ARG A 19 3.70 1.62 7.47
N ILE A 20 3.99 2.45 8.46
CA ILE A 20 3.36 3.76 8.67
C ILE A 20 4.48 4.79 8.78
N VAL A 21 4.31 5.91 8.09
CA VAL A 21 5.18 7.08 8.24
C VAL A 21 4.39 8.18 8.93
N THR A 22 4.98 8.78 9.95
CA THR A 22 4.45 10.00 10.59
C THR A 22 5.10 11.22 9.95
N ALA A 23 4.31 12.08 9.32
CA ALA A 23 4.77 13.37 8.82
C ALA A 23 4.43 14.47 9.83
N ARG A 24 5.38 15.37 10.10
CA ARG A 24 5.19 16.55 10.95
C ARG A 24 5.97 17.75 10.44
N GLY A 25 5.38 18.94 10.53
CA GLY A 25 6.03 20.22 10.24
C GLY A 25 6.47 20.37 8.78
N ARG A 26 5.82 19.65 7.86
CA ARG A 26 6.10 19.74 6.43
C ARG A 26 5.23 20.83 5.80
N ALA A 27 5.83 21.64 4.92
CA ALA A 27 5.10 22.68 4.20
C ALA A 27 4.23 22.10 3.06
N ASP A 28 4.59 20.92 2.56
CA ASP A 28 4.03 20.28 1.36
C ASP A 28 3.14 19.07 1.67
N LEU A 29 3.04 18.66 2.94
CA LEU A 29 2.32 17.48 3.36
C LEU A 29 1.68 17.75 4.73
N PRO A 30 0.37 17.51 4.90
CA PRO A 30 -0.27 17.65 6.21
C PRO A 30 0.40 16.79 7.28
N ASP A 31 0.33 17.27 8.52
CA ASP A 31 0.71 16.46 9.66
C ASP A 31 -0.24 15.27 9.79
N GLY A 32 0.30 14.08 10.04
CA GLY A 32 -0.52 12.88 10.17
C GLY A 32 0.25 11.57 10.00
N GLU A 33 -0.49 10.47 10.08
CA GLU A 33 -0.01 9.11 9.82
C GLU A 33 -0.43 8.65 8.43
N TYR A 34 0.56 8.15 7.68
CA TYR A 34 0.40 7.68 6.32
C TYR A 34 0.74 6.19 6.27
N GLY A 35 -0.28 5.36 6.04
CA GLY A 35 -0.16 3.91 5.92
C GLY A 35 0.11 3.47 4.49
N PHE A 36 0.93 2.45 4.32
CA PHE A 36 1.33 1.89 3.03
C PHE A 36 0.71 0.51 2.86
N LEU A 37 -0.40 0.43 2.11
CA LEU A 37 -1.15 -0.80 1.90
C LEU A 37 -0.71 -1.47 0.60
N GLU A 38 -0.19 -2.69 0.68
CA GLU A 38 0.22 -3.45 -0.51
C GLU A 38 -0.96 -4.15 -1.15
N LEU A 39 -1.02 -4.09 -2.49
CA LEU A 39 -1.98 -4.78 -3.32
C LEU A 39 -1.25 -5.61 -4.37
N PHE A 40 -1.64 -6.87 -4.43
CA PHE A 40 -1.08 -7.87 -5.33
C PHE A 40 -2.16 -8.39 -6.29
N ARG A 41 -1.74 -9.08 -7.35
CA ARG A 41 -2.64 -9.95 -8.11
C ARG A 41 -2.69 -11.29 -7.38
N ASP A 42 -3.90 -11.77 -7.13
CA ASP A 42 -4.18 -13.07 -6.50
C ASP A 42 -4.59 -14.15 -7.50
N LYS A 43 -4.45 -13.87 -8.80
CA LYS A 43 -4.79 -14.81 -9.87
C LYS A 43 -3.61 -15.71 -10.22
N PRO A 44 -3.78 -17.05 -10.27
CA PRO A 44 -2.71 -18.00 -10.58
C PRO A 44 -2.08 -17.81 -11.97
N ASP A 45 -2.80 -17.24 -12.92
CA ASP A 45 -2.39 -17.02 -14.32
C ASP A 45 -1.71 -15.67 -14.56
N CYS A 46 -1.40 -14.92 -13.50
CA CYS A 46 -0.73 -13.62 -13.58
C CYS A 46 0.67 -13.68 -12.98
N ASP A 47 1.67 -13.47 -13.85
CA ASP A 47 3.04 -13.13 -13.44
C ASP A 47 3.27 -11.64 -13.65
N CYS A 48 2.47 -10.80 -13.00
CA CYS A 48 2.49 -9.36 -13.25
C CYS A 48 3.67 -8.64 -12.58
N ARG A 49 4.51 -9.41 -11.85
CA ARG A 49 5.76 -9.01 -11.18
C ARG A 49 5.77 -7.58 -10.65
N ARG A 50 4.69 -7.23 -9.97
CA ARG A 50 4.49 -5.88 -9.46
C ARG A 50 3.64 -5.91 -8.20
N VAL A 51 3.89 -4.92 -7.36
CA VAL A 51 3.04 -4.53 -6.24
C VAL A 51 2.59 -3.09 -6.45
N MET A 52 1.31 -2.84 -6.18
CA MET A 52 0.81 -1.48 -6.03
C MET A 52 0.75 -1.17 -4.54
N ILE A 53 1.30 -0.04 -4.12
CA ILE A 53 1.26 0.39 -2.73
C ILE A 53 0.38 1.62 -2.66
N ASN A 54 -0.79 1.47 -2.07
CA ASN A 54 -1.70 2.59 -1.82
C ASN A 54 -1.33 3.29 -0.52
N VAL A 55 -1.14 4.60 -0.63
CA VAL A 55 -0.92 5.47 0.52
C VAL A 55 -2.28 5.95 1.01
N VAL A 56 -2.58 5.70 2.27
CA VAL A 56 -3.80 6.17 2.94
C VAL A 56 -3.42 7.04 4.13
N SER A 57 -4.24 8.04 4.45
CA SER A 57 -4.08 8.84 5.67
C SER A 57 -5.10 8.39 6.70
N ARG A 58 -4.67 8.31 7.96
CA ARG A 58 -5.58 8.05 9.08
C ARG A 58 -6.68 9.11 9.18
N ASP A 59 -6.36 10.36 8.83
CA ASP A 59 -7.22 11.52 9.08
C ASP A 59 -8.08 11.89 7.85
N ALA A 60 -7.65 11.51 6.63
CA ALA A 60 -8.38 11.77 5.39
C ALA A 60 -9.48 10.73 5.07
N GLY A 61 -9.60 9.67 5.88
CA GLY A 61 -10.54 8.57 5.67
C GLY A 61 -10.02 7.50 4.70
N PRO A 62 -10.88 6.54 4.26
CA PRO A 62 -10.46 5.35 3.53
C PRO A 62 -10.07 5.59 2.07
N SER A 63 -9.91 6.85 1.65
CA SER A 63 -9.51 7.18 0.29
C SER A 63 -8.00 7.01 0.10
N GLN A 64 -7.63 6.40 -1.02
CA GLN A 64 -6.25 6.38 -1.51
C GLN A 64 -5.83 7.81 -1.83
N LEU A 65 -4.72 8.26 -1.22
CA LEU A 65 -4.11 9.56 -1.49
C LEU A 65 -3.13 9.49 -2.66
N ALA A 66 -2.40 8.38 -2.76
CA ALA A 66 -1.43 8.13 -3.82
C ALA A 66 -1.27 6.62 -4.05
N THR A 67 -0.75 6.26 -5.23
CA THR A 67 -0.34 4.89 -5.55
C THR A 67 1.10 4.88 -6.03
N ILE A 68 1.93 4.07 -5.39
CA ILE A 68 3.30 3.77 -5.81
C ILE A 68 3.27 2.43 -6.55
N ASN A 69 3.81 2.39 -7.77
CA ASN A 69 3.93 1.16 -8.54
C ASN A 69 5.39 0.68 -8.45
N TYR A 70 5.60 -0.53 -7.93
CA TYR A 70 6.91 -1.17 -7.91
C TYR A 70 6.84 -2.47 -8.70
N GLY A 71 7.60 -2.55 -9.79
CA GLY A 71 7.74 -3.74 -10.63
C GLY A 71 9.15 -4.31 -10.53
N TRP A 72 9.29 -5.61 -10.74
CA TRP A 72 10.58 -6.31 -10.78
C TRP A 72 10.64 -7.22 -12.01
N GLU A 73 11.81 -7.33 -12.62
CA GLU A 73 12.06 -8.29 -13.69
C GLU A 73 13.27 -9.15 -13.32
N LEU A 74 13.27 -10.40 -13.78
CA LEU A 74 14.47 -11.23 -13.77
C LEU A 74 15.38 -10.74 -14.90
N GLY A 75 16.51 -10.14 -14.54
CA GLY A 75 17.58 -9.75 -15.47
C GLY A 75 18.35 -10.94 -16.01
#